data_AF-A0A920MCE5-F1
#
_entry.id   AF-A0A920MCE5-F1
#
_cell.length_a   1.000
_cell.length_b   1.000
_cell.length_c   1.000
_cell.angle_alpha   90.00
_cell.angle_beta   90.00
_cell.angle_gamma   90.00
#
_symmetry.space_group_name_H-M   'P 1'
#
loop_
_entity.id
_entity.type
_entity.pdbx_description
1 polymer ?
#
loop_
_entity_poly.entity_id
_entity_poly.type
_entity_poly.pdbx_seq_one_letter_code
_entity_poly.pdbx_strand_id
1 'polypeptide(L)' 'MRIIAGKFKGLNIKTINDPSTRPMMSRAREGIFNSLQNDFNNSLVLDLFAGVLDHLVLKR' A
#
# COMPACT_ATOMS: atom_id res chain seq x y z
N MET A 1 8.13 -2.64 -5.02
CA MET A 1 7.37 -2.55 -3.75
C MET A 1 6.77 -3.92 -3.39
N ARG A 2 6.57 -4.28 -2.11
CA ARG A 2 5.98 -5.58 -1.72
C ARG A 2 4.67 -5.38 -0.93
N ILE A 3 3.66 -6.19 -1.22
CA ILE A 3 2.41 -6.21 -0.46
C ILE A 3 2.66 -6.88 0.91
N ILE A 4 2.29 -6.20 1.99
CA ILE A 4 2.64 -6.60 3.37
C ILE A 4 1.51 -7.35 4.11
N ALA A 5 0.26 -7.24 3.66
CA ALA A 5 -0.91 -7.80 4.31
C ALA A 5 -2.04 -8.14 3.32
N GLY A 6 -3.05 -8.88 3.79
CA GLY A 6 -4.23 -9.28 3.01
C GLY A 6 -3.98 -10.42 2.03
N LYS A 7 -4.94 -10.66 1.12
CA LYS A 7 -4.98 -11.78 0.18
C LYS A 7 -3.75 -11.88 -0.73
N PHE A 8 -3.14 -10.76 -1.08
CA PHE A 8 -1.98 -10.69 -1.99
C PHE A 8 -0.64 -10.51 -1.26
N LYS A 9 -0.58 -10.79 0.05
CA LYS A 9 0.64 -10.68 0.85
C LYS A 9 1.83 -11.40 0.19
N GLY A 10 2.97 -10.72 0.13
CA GLY A 10 4.21 -11.26 -0.42
C GLY A 10 4.42 -10.97 -1.91
N LEU A 11 3.39 -10.51 -2.63
CA LEU A 11 3.52 -10.14 -4.05
C LEU A 11 4.40 -8.89 -4.20
N ASN A 12 5.34 -8.94 -5.15
CA ASN A 12 6.11 -7.78 -5.56
C ASN A 12 5.35 -7.01 -6.65
N ILE A 13 5.01 -5.77 -6.34
CA ILE A 13 4.46 -4.80 -7.29
C ILE A 13 5.62 -4.19 -8.07
N LYS A 14 5.54 -4.29 -9.40
CA LYS A 14 6.44 -3.61 -10.32
C LYS A 14 6.23 -2.11 -10.16
N THR A 15 7.28 -1.40 -9.81
CA THR A 15 7.28 0.05 -9.64
C THR A 15 8.19 0.66 -10.70
N ILE A 16 7.82 1.85 -11.19
CA ILE A 16 8.72 2.65 -12.02
C ILE A 16 9.84 3.13 -11.10
N ASN A 17 11.09 2.84 -11.46
CA ASN A 17 12.25 3.27 -10.69
C ASN A 17 12.67 4.68 -11.16
N ASP A 18 11.76 5.65 -11.00
CA ASP A 18 12.01 7.05 -11.35
C ASP A 18 12.55 7.80 -10.12
N PRO A 19 13.77 8.36 -10.17
CA PRO A 19 14.37 9.12 -9.07
C PRO A 19 13.58 10.37 -8.66
N SER A 20 12.72 10.90 -9.54
CA SER A 20 11.84 12.04 -9.24
C SER A 20 10.67 11.65 -8.32
N THR A 21 10.36 10.36 -8.24
CA THR A 21 9.32 9.85 -7.34
C THR A 21 9.98 9.29 -6.09
N ARG A 22 9.64 9.83 -4.92
CA ARG A 22 10.09 9.28 -3.64
C ARG A 22 9.15 8.15 -3.22
N PRO A 23 9.55 6.87 -3.26
CA PRO A 23 8.70 5.79 -2.82
C PRO A 23 8.44 5.90 -1.31
N MET A 24 7.22 5.62 -0.88
CA MET A 24 6.90 5.53 0.54
C MET A 24 7.72 4.40 1.18
N MET A 25 8.34 4.68 2.33
CA MET A 25 9.06 3.66 3.10
C MET A 25 8.10 2.58 3.60
N SER A 26 8.48 1.31 3.45
CA SER A 26 7.68 0.16 3.90
C SER A 26 7.23 0.27 5.37
N ARG A 27 8.07 0.83 6.24
CA ARG A 27 7.77 1.02 7.66
C ARG A 27 6.64 2.04 7.91
N ALA A 28 6.60 3.13 7.14
CA ALA A 28 5.56 4.14 7.28
C ALA A 28 4.19 3.54 6.88
N ARG A 29 4.18 2.76 5.80
CA ARG A 29 2.98 2.06 5.33
C ARG A 29 2.48 1.05 6.37
N GLU A 30 3.37 0.24 6.91
CA GLU A 30 3.05 -0.75 7.94
C GLU A 30 2.48 -0.11 9.21
N GLY A 31 3.04 1.02 9.66
CA GLY A 31 2.51 1.77 10.79
C GLY A 31 1.05 2.19 10.58
N ILE A 32 0.73 2.77 9.42
CA ILE A 32 -0.64 3.19 9.08
C ILE A 32 -1.60 2.01 9.08
N PHE A 33 -1.24 0.90 8.43
CA PHE A 33 -2.11 -0.28 8.36
C PHE A 33 -2.30 -0.97 9.71
N ASN A 34 -1.28 -1.00 10.56
CA ASN A 34 -1.40 -1.53 11.91
C ASN A 34 -2.31 -0.67 12.78
N SER A 35 -2.20 0.66 12.68
CA SER A 35 -3.07 1.58 13.42
C SER A 35 -4.54 1.49 13.00
N LEU A 36 -4.81 1.22 11.73
CA LEU A 36 -6.17 1.16 11.17
C LEU A 36 -6.72 -0.28 11.06
N GLN A 37 -6.00 -1.28 11.58
CA GLN A 37 -6.29 -2.71 11.34
C GLN A 37 -7.73 -3.11 11.66
N ASN A 38 -8.30 -2.55 12.73
CA ASN A 38 -9.65 -2.88 13.21
C ASN A 38 -10.76 -2.24 12.35
N ASP A 39 -10.45 -1.18 11.61
CA ASP A 39 -11.42 -0.39 10.85
C ASP A 39 -11.52 -0.83 9.38
N PHE A 40 -10.75 -1.83 8.96
CA PHE A 40 -10.74 -2.25 7.56
C PHE A 40 -11.87 -3.21 7.18
N ASN A 41 -12.70 -3.72 8.09
CA ASN A 41 -13.70 -4.73 7.73
C ASN A 41 -14.77 -4.17 6.76
N ASN A 42 -14.74 -4.67 5.52
CA ASN A 42 -15.56 -4.24 4.39
C ASN A 42 -15.47 -2.74 4.02
N SER A 43 -14.34 -2.09 4.32
CA SER A 43 -14.16 -0.64 4.13
C SER A 43 -13.69 -0.28 2.71
N LEU A 44 -14.16 0.86 2.22
CA LEU A 44 -13.65 1.50 1.01
C LEU A 44 -12.50 2.44 1.39
N VAL A 45 -11.36 2.29 0.73
CA VAL A 45 -10.16 3.09 1.02
C VAL A 45 -9.85 3.96 -0.18
N LEU A 46 -9.73 5.27 0.08
CA LEU A 46 -9.38 6.28 -0.92
C LEU A 46 -7.94 6.72 -0.67
N ASP A 47 -7.08 6.56 -1.67
CA ASP A 47 -5.73 7.12 -1.69
C ASP A 47 -5.68 8.27 -2.69
N LEU A 48 -5.60 9.50 -2.19
CA LEU A 48 -5.60 10.73 -2.98
C LEU A 48 -4.25 11.01 -3.67
N PHE A 49 -3.19 10.31 -3.26
CA PHE A 49 -1.82 10.55 -3.72
C PHE A 49 -1.12 9.26 -4.13
N ALA A 50 -1.88 8.23 -4.51
CA ALA A 50 -1.35 6.92 -4.91
C ALA A 50 -0.32 6.99 -6.06
N GLY A 51 -0.33 8.09 -6.82
CA GLY A 51 0.50 8.28 -8.01
C GLY A 51 0.33 7.12 -8.99
N VAL A 52 1.37 6.83 -9.77
CA VAL A 52 1.46 5.61 -10.58
C VAL A 52 1.86 4.38 -9.74
N LEU A 53 2.20 4.58 -8.45
CA LEU A 53 2.92 3.60 -7.64
C LEU A 53 2.03 2.71 -6.76
N ASP A 54 0.86 3.16 -6.30
CA ASP A 54 0.17 2.54 -5.14
C ASP A 54 -1.28 2.06 -5.40
N HIS A 55 -1.69 1.80 -6.65
CA HIS A 55 -3.05 1.31 -6.97
C HIS A 55 -3.40 -0.11 -6.43
N LEU A 56 -2.50 -0.78 -5.72
CA LEU A 56 -2.75 -2.13 -5.19
C LEU A 56 -2.33 -2.26 -3.73
N VAL A 57 -3.09 -1.62 -2.85
CA VAL A 57 -3.22 -2.08 -1.47
C VAL A 57 -4.72 -2.08 -1.15
N LEU A 58 -5.26 -3.23 -0.76
CA LEU A 58 -6.66 -3.47 -0.35
C LEU A 58 -7.67 -3.73 -1.48
N LYS A 59 -7.52 -4.86 -2.17
CA LYS A 59 -8.69 -5.68 -2.45
C LYS A 59 -8.59 -6.93 -1.57
N ARG A 60 -9.59 -7.10 -0.69
CA ARG A 60 -9.84 -8.38 -0.02
C ARG A 60 -10.03 -9.50 -1.03
#